data_AF-A0A2V8LUG7-F1
#
_entry.id   AF-A0A2V8LUG7-F1
#
_cell.length_a   1.000
_cell.length_b   1.000
_cell.length_c   1.000
_cell.angle_alpha   90.00
_cell.angle_beta   90.00
_cell.angle_gamma   90.00
#
_symmetry.space_group_name_H-M   'P 1'
#
loop_
_entity.id
_entity.type
_entity.pdbx_description
1 polymer ?
#
loop_
_entity_poly.entity_id
_entity_poly.type
_entity_poly.pdbx_seq_one_letter_code
_entity_poly.pdbx_strand_id
1 'polypeptide(L)' 'RDGEDLYRVLIEEVIPLYYQRDHDGLPRGWIRRMKRTIRTLGWRFNADRMVMDYTLKCYVPAAGGTSDRAEEHR' A
#
# COMPACT_ATOMS: atom_id res chain seq x y z
N ARG A 1 4.17 -18.75 13.87
CA ARG A 1 4.66 -17.36 13.86
C ARG A 1 3.80 -16.45 12.98
N ASP A 2 4.00 -16.37 11.66
CA ASP A 2 3.23 -15.44 10.81
C ASP A 2 1.71 -15.63 10.86
N GLY A 3 1.26 -16.89 10.94
CA GLY A 3 -0.17 -17.21 11.09
C GLY A 3 -0.75 -16.71 12.42
N GLU A 4 -0.03 -16.84 13.53
CA GLU A 4 -0.47 -16.37 14.85
C GLU A 4 -0.54 -14.83 14.88
N ASP A 5 0.43 -14.16 14.24
CA ASP A 5 0.44 -12.71 14.09
C ASP A 5 -0.73 -12.22 13.23
N LEU A 6 -1.04 -12.91 12.14
CA LEU A 6 -2.22 -12.62 11.31
C LEU A 6 -3.50 -12.79 12.12
N TYR A 7 -3.66 -13.91 12.83
CA TYR A 7 -4.85 -14.16 13.66
C TYR A 7 -5.01 -13.10 14.74
N ARG A 8 -3.92 -12.72 15.42
CA ARG A 8 -3.92 -11.67 16.45
C ARG A 8 -4.41 -10.34 15.87
N VAL A 9 -3.82 -9.88 14.76
CA VAL A 9 -4.22 -8.62 14.12
C VAL A 9 -5.67 -8.65 13.67
N LEU A 10 -6.14 -9.78 13.10
CA LEU A 10 -7.52 -9.89 12.67
C LEU A 10 -8.49 -9.79 13.85
N ILE A 11 -8.26 -10.58 14.91
CA ILE A 11 -9.17 -10.68 16.05
C ILE A 11 -9.14 -9.42 16.92
N GLU A 12 -7.95 -8.89 17.21
CA GLU A 12 -7.79 -7.80 18.16
C GLU A 12 -7.96 -6.42 17.52
N GLU A 13 -7.62 -6.28 16.22
CA GLU A 13 -7.66 -4.97 15.56
C GLU A 13 -8.73 -4.87 14.46
N VAL A 14 -8.72 -5.78 13.48
CA VAL A 14 -9.50 -5.58 12.25
C VAL A 14 -10.99 -5.84 12.47
N ILE A 15 -11.32 -6.98 13.09
CA ILE A 15 -12.71 -7.39 13.32
C ILE A 15 -13.45 -6.38 14.20
N PRO A 16 -12.93 -5.96 15.38
CA PRO A 16 -13.62 -4.98 16.22
C PRO A 16 -13.81 -3.63 15.51
N LEU A 17 -12.77 -3.16 14.80
CA LEU A 17 -12.81 -1.87 14.11
C LEU A 17 -13.86 -1.84 12.98
N TYR A 18 -14.05 -2.97 12.29
CA TYR A 18 -15.02 -3.08 11.20
C TYR A 18 -16.46 -3.21 11.70
N TYR A 19 -16.70 -4.02 12.74
CA TYR A 19 -18.06 -4.31 13.22
C TYR A 19 -18.60 -3.33 14.26
N GLN A 20 -17.73 -2.56 14.95
CA GLN A 20 -18.18 -1.52 15.88
C GLN A 20 -18.83 -0.36 15.13
N ARG A 21 -20.14 -0.22 15.30
CA ARG A 21 -20.96 0.85 14.71
C ARG A 21 -21.44 1.82 15.78
N ASP A 22 -21.62 3.08 15.38
CA ASP A 22 -22.24 4.09 16.23
C ASP A 22 -23.77 4.07 16.13
N HIS A 23 -24.43 5.06 16.74
CA HIS A 23 -25.89 5.20 16.70
C HIS A 23 -26.46 5.38 15.28
N ASP A 24 -25.65 5.86 14.32
CA ASP A 24 -26.02 6.04 12.91
C ASP A 24 -25.77 4.76 12.09
N GLY A 25 -25.27 3.69 12.72
CA GLY A 25 -24.89 2.45 12.05
C GLY A 25 -23.56 2.51 11.30
N LEU A 26 -22.73 3.53 11.53
CA LEU A 26 -21.48 3.76 10.81
C LEU A 26 -20.24 3.32 11.60
N PRO A 27 -19.32 2.54 10.99
CA PRO A 27 -18.07 2.17 11.63
C PRO A 27 -17.04 3.30 11.52
N ARG A 28 -17.17 4.33 12.37
CA ARG A 28 -16.34 5.55 12.31
C ARG A 28 -14.84 5.26 12.41
N GLY A 29 -14.45 4.29 13.22
CA GLY A 29 -13.06 3.85 13.34
C GLY A 29 -12.51 3.28 12.03
N TRP A 30 -13.28 2.40 11.39
CA TRP A 30 -12.94 1.83 10.08
C TRP A 30 -12.82 2.91 9.00
N ILE A 31 -13.80 3.80 8.91
CA ILE A 31 -13.81 4.92 7.95
C ILE A 31 -12.56 5.79 8.14
N ARG A 32 -12.18 6.08 9.39
CA ARG A 32 -10.97 6.84 9.69
C ARG A 32 -9.71 6.11 9.20
N ARG A 33 -9.61 4.79 9.42
CA ARG A 33 -8.48 3.97 8.95
C ARG A 33 -8.39 3.98 7.43
N MET A 34 -9.52 3.78 6.72
CA MET A 34 -9.58 3.87 5.25
C MET A 34 -9.11 5.22 4.73
N LYS A 35 -9.65 6.33 5.27
CA LYS A 35 -9.25 7.69 4.87
C LYS A 35 -7.76 7.96 5.10
N ARG A 36 -7.21 7.50 6.23
CA ARG A 36 -5.76 7.62 6.50
C ARG A 36 -4.95 6.86 5.45
N THR A 37 -5.33 5.62 5.13
CA THR A 37 -4.66 4.79 4.12
C THR A 37 -4.63 5.48 2.76
N ILE A 38 -5.76 6.00 2.28
CA ILE A 38 -5.84 6.74 1.01
C ILE A 38 -4.87 7.93 1.02
N ARG A 39 -4.88 8.71 2.10
CA ARG A 39 -4.02 9.90 2.25
C ARG A 39 -2.53 9.58 2.29
N THR A 40 -2.13 8.48 2.94
CA THR A 40 -0.71 8.18 3.18
C THR A 40 -0.10 7.26 2.14
N LEU A 41 -0.88 6.36 1.53
CA LEU A 41 -0.36 5.30 0.67
C LEU A 41 -0.71 5.46 -0.82
N GLY A 42 -1.72 6.26 -1.18
CA GLY A 42 -2.23 6.33 -2.57
C GLY A 42 -1.15 6.68 -3.62
N TRP A 43 -0.26 7.62 -3.32
CA TRP A 43 0.82 8.02 -4.22
C TRP A 43 1.92 6.96 -4.39
N ARG A 44 2.07 6.07 -3.41
CA ARG A 44 3.13 5.04 -3.38
C ARG A 44 2.65 3.68 -3.88
N PHE A 45 1.38 3.37 -3.68
CA PHE A 45 0.76 2.10 -4.04
C PHE A 45 -0.37 2.32 -5.06
N ASN A 46 0.00 2.75 -6.27
CA ASN A 46 -0.90 2.84 -7.41
C ASN A 46 -0.32 2.12 -8.63
N ALA A 47 -1.21 1.67 -9.52
CA ALA A 47 -0.84 0.88 -10.69
C ALA A 47 -0.03 1.68 -11.72
N ASP A 48 -0.25 2.99 -11.82
CA ASP A 48 0.53 3.87 -12.70
C ASP A 48 2.02 3.86 -12.33
N ARG A 49 2.33 4.09 -11.05
CA ARG A 49 3.68 3.95 -10.50
C ARG A 49 4.24 2.55 -10.72
N MET A 50 3.44 1.50 -10.50
CA MET A 50 3.87 0.12 -10.72
C MET A 50 4.29 -0.12 -12.17
N VAL A 51 3.51 0.36 -13.15
CA VAL A 51 3.83 0.23 -14.57
C VAL A 51 5.07 1.02 -14.94
N MET A 52 5.21 2.24 -14.42
CA MET A 52 6.42 3.06 -14.60
C MET A 52 7.66 2.35 -14.02
N ASP A 53 7.58 1.86 -12.78
CA ASP A 53 8.67 1.14 -12.12
C ASP A 53 9.04 -0.12 -12.92
N TYR A 54 8.06 -0.90 -13.38
CA TYR A 54 8.29 -2.10 -14.18
C TYR A 54 8.94 -1.77 -15.54
N THR A 55 8.48 -0.71 -16.19
CA THR A 55 9.04 -0.27 -17.46
C THR A 55 10.49 0.19 -17.30
N LEU A 56 10.75 1.07 -16.34
CA LEU A 56 12.07 1.67 -16.13
C LEU A 56 13.10 0.68 -15.56
N LYS A 57 12.67 -0.25 -14.71
CA LYS A 57 13.58 -1.17 -14.00
C LYS A 57 13.71 -2.53 -14.68
N CYS A 58 12.77 -2.91 -15.54
CA CYS A 58 12.79 -4.22 -16.21
C CYS A 58 12.88 -4.05 -17.73
N TYR A 59 11.92 -3.38 -18.38
CA TYR A 59 11.87 -3.33 -19.85
C TYR A 59 12.98 -2.47 -20.48
N VAL A 60 13.23 -1.27 -19.95
CA VAL A 60 14.26 -0.37 -20.49
C VAL A 60 15.66 -1.00 -20.41
N PRO A 61 16.09 -1.59 -19.27
CA PRO A 61 17.34 -2.33 -19.21
C PRO A 61 17.38 -3.55 -20.15
N ALA A 62 16.30 -4.32 -20.22
CA ALA A 62 16.23 -5.50 -21.11
C ALA A 62 16.31 -5.13 -22.60
N ALA A 63 15.84 -3.95 -22.98
CA ALA A 63 15.91 -3.42 -24.34
C ALA A 63 17.27 -2.78 -24.68
N GLY A 64 18.26 -2.83 -23.78
CA GLY A 64 19.58 -2.19 -23.98
C GLY A 64 19.60 -0.68 -23.72
N GLY A 65 18.52 -0.12 -23.16
CA GLY A 65 18.35 1.30 -22.86
C GLY A 65 19.09 1.80 -21.61
N THR A 66 20.17 1.15 -21.22
CA THR A 66 21.07 1.63 -20.15
C THR A 66 22.32 2.25 -20.76
N SER A 67 22.15 3.45 -21.31
CA SER A 67 23.21 4.46 -21.36
C SER A 67 22.75 5.63 -20.48
N ASP A 68 23.61 6.06 -19.56
CA ASP A 68 23.62 7.39 -18.91
C ASP A 68 22.70 7.74 -17.71
N ARG A 69 22.44 6.81 -16.77
CA ARG A 69 22.01 7.23 -15.40
C ARG A 69 22.79 6.61 -14.24
N ALA A 70 23.93 5.99 -14.52
CA ALA A 70 24.80 5.44 -13.48
C ALA A 70 25.69 6.49 -12.78
N GLU A 71 25.72 7.75 -13.23
CA GLU A 71 26.67 8.75 -12.70
C GLU A 71 26.06 9.89 -11.86
N GLU A 72 24.74 10.01 -11.72
CA GLU A 72 24.14 11.25 -11.16
C GLU A 72 23.93 11.28 -9.63
N HIS A 73 24.41 10.27 -8.89
CA HIS A 73 24.35 10.28 -7.42
C HIS A 73 25.67 9.79 -6.78
N ARG A 74 26.76 10.49 -7.07
CA ARG A 74 27.93 10.54 -6.19
C ARG A 74 27.96 11.88 -5.46
#